data_AF-O25162-F1
#
_entry.id   AF-O25162-F1
#
_cell.length_a   1.000
_cell.length_b   1.000
_cell.length_c   1.000
_cell.angle_alpha   90.00
_cell.angle_beta   90.00
_cell.angle_gamma   90.00
#
_symmetry.space_group_name_H-M   'P 1'
#
loop_
_entity.id
_entity.type
_entity.pdbx_description
1 polymer ?
#
loop_
_entity_poly.entity_id
_entity_poly.type
_entity_poly.pdbx_seq_one_letter_code
_entity_poly.pdbx_strand_id
1 'polypeptide(L)'
;MDILDLNKAQAVQQNEQEVEDKERESKEPVVLEDLSALAWLELEEFSRLSGLPKERILELVNLGKIKSKISSNKLLIDASSGTNALIKKVENSLISMDMNGRSLEPVFVEKTINTILNLHDKVIGAKDETISAFKNENMFLKDALISMQEVYEEDKKTIDLLRDELNQAREEIEFMKRKYRLMWGKVADMSSVNKK
;
A
#
# COMPACT_ATOMS: atom_id res chain seq x y z
N MET A 1 -15.28 -40.32 19.12
CA MET A 1 -14.69 -39.06 18.63
C MET A 1 -14.94 -39.05 17.14
N ASP A 2 -15.93 -38.26 16.72
CA ASP A 2 -16.47 -38.33 15.38
C ASP A 2 -15.47 -37.71 14.38
N ILE A 3 -15.36 -38.34 13.23
CA ILE A 3 -14.48 -37.93 12.12
C ILE A 3 -14.79 -36.48 11.66
N LEU A 4 -15.97 -35.98 12.01
CA LEU A 4 -16.43 -34.60 11.77
C LEU A 4 -15.72 -33.55 12.66
N ASP A 5 -15.30 -33.91 13.87
CA ASP A 5 -14.61 -32.98 14.78
C ASP A 5 -13.14 -32.80 14.41
N LEU A 6 -12.49 -33.84 13.86
CA LEU A 6 -11.13 -33.74 13.32
C LEU A 6 -11.05 -32.79 12.12
N ASN A 7 -12.02 -32.85 11.22
CA ASN A 7 -12.05 -31.96 10.05
C ASN A 7 -12.34 -30.50 10.42
N LYS A 8 -13.17 -30.26 11.46
CA LYS A 8 -13.37 -28.90 11.99
C LYS A 8 -12.12 -28.36 12.68
N ALA A 9 -11.43 -29.20 13.47
CA ALA A 9 -10.19 -28.80 14.13
C ALA A 9 -9.06 -28.50 13.12
N GLN A 10 -8.96 -29.28 12.03
CA GLN A 10 -7.99 -29.02 10.95
C GLN A 10 -8.31 -27.74 10.16
N ALA A 11 -9.59 -27.44 9.90
CA ALA A 11 -9.97 -26.21 9.19
C ALA A 11 -9.73 -24.94 10.03
N VAL A 12 -9.91 -25.02 11.36
CA VAL A 12 -9.60 -23.89 12.27
C VAL A 12 -8.09 -23.67 12.36
N GLN A 13 -7.30 -24.73 12.46
CA GLN A 13 -5.83 -24.63 12.47
C GLN A 13 -5.25 -24.10 11.15
N GLN A 14 -5.83 -24.47 10.01
CA GLN A 14 -5.43 -23.94 8.70
C GLN A 14 -5.74 -22.45 8.56
N ASN A 15 -6.92 -22.00 9.02
CA ASN A 15 -7.25 -20.57 9.01
C ASN A 15 -6.40 -19.76 10.00
N GLU A 16 -6.08 -20.29 11.18
CA GLU A 16 -5.20 -19.63 12.15
C GLU A 16 -3.76 -19.55 11.63
N GLN A 17 -3.26 -20.57 10.93
CA GLN A 17 -1.95 -20.55 10.28
C GLN A 17 -1.91 -19.60 9.08
N GLU A 18 -2.97 -19.52 8.26
CA GLU A 18 -3.03 -18.54 7.16
C GLU A 18 -3.11 -17.09 7.67
N VAL A 19 -3.72 -16.85 8.83
CA VAL A 19 -3.77 -15.53 9.47
C VAL A 19 -2.41 -15.19 10.11
N GLU A 20 -1.76 -16.15 10.79
CA GLU A 20 -0.41 -15.94 11.33
C GLU A 20 0.65 -15.76 10.23
N ASP A 21 0.54 -16.48 9.12
CA ASP A 21 1.46 -16.35 7.99
C ASP A 21 1.26 -15.01 7.28
N LYS A 22 0.02 -14.53 7.13
CA LYS A 22 -0.27 -13.17 6.60
C LYS A 22 0.16 -12.05 7.55
N GLU A 23 0.04 -12.25 8.87
CA GLU A 23 0.56 -11.30 9.86
C GLU A 23 2.10 -11.27 9.88
N ARG A 24 2.76 -12.39 9.59
CA ARG A 24 4.22 -12.47 9.42
C ARG A 24 4.69 -11.87 8.09
N GLU A 25 3.94 -12.07 7.00
CA GLU A 25 4.20 -11.47 5.68
C GLU A 25 4.03 -9.94 5.71
N SER A 26 3.08 -9.43 6.51
CA SER A 26 2.90 -7.98 6.72
C SER A 26 3.99 -7.32 7.58
N LYS A 27 4.86 -8.11 8.23
CA LYS A 27 5.98 -7.64 9.05
C LYS A 27 7.33 -7.70 8.34
N GLU A 28 7.38 -8.09 7.06
CA GLU A 28 8.58 -7.82 6.27
C GLU A 28 8.76 -6.30 6.16
N PRO A 29 9.97 -5.78 6.42
CA PRO A 29 10.22 -4.37 6.23
C PRO A 29 10.00 -4.10 4.75
N VAL A 30 8.95 -3.34 4.41
CA VAL A 30 8.82 -2.72 3.09
C VAL A 30 10.15 -2.05 2.83
N VAL A 31 10.92 -2.66 1.92
CA VAL A 31 12.31 -2.34 1.66
C VAL A 31 12.38 -0.86 1.30
N LEU A 32 12.90 -0.07 2.23
CA LEU A 32 13.04 1.39 2.19
C LEU A 32 14.11 1.84 1.16
N GLU A 33 14.28 1.11 0.05
CA GLU A 33 15.42 1.25 -0.86
C GLU A 33 15.26 2.29 -1.97
N ASP A 34 14.15 3.04 -2.06
CA ASP A 34 14.07 4.05 -3.13
C ASP A 34 13.40 5.38 -2.78
N LEU A 35 13.66 5.89 -1.57
CA LEU A 35 13.46 7.32 -1.26
C LEU A 35 14.36 8.26 -2.10
N SER A 36 15.25 7.70 -2.94
CA SER A 36 16.05 8.43 -3.93
C SER A 36 15.26 8.81 -5.19
N ALA A 37 14.10 8.18 -5.41
CA ALA A 37 13.31 8.31 -6.64
C ALA A 37 12.40 9.54 -6.71
N LEU A 38 12.38 10.42 -5.69
CA LEU A 38 11.23 11.31 -5.47
C LEU A 38 11.41 12.79 -5.80
N ALA A 39 12.60 13.21 -6.22
CA ALA A 39 12.82 14.61 -6.59
C ALA A 39 13.32 14.75 -8.03
N TRP A 40 12.56 14.23 -8.99
CA TRP A 40 12.82 14.45 -10.41
C TRP A 40 12.33 15.84 -10.83
N LEU A 41 13.27 16.77 -11.06
CA LEU A 41 12.99 18.13 -11.52
C LEU A 41 13.21 18.23 -13.03
N GLU A 42 12.36 18.99 -13.74
CA GLU A 42 12.63 19.32 -15.14
C GLU A 42 13.91 20.16 -15.26
N LEU A 43 14.65 20.01 -16.37
CA LEU A 43 15.88 20.79 -16.64
C LEU A 43 15.69 22.30 -16.45
N GLU A 44 14.53 22.84 -16.84
CA GLU A 44 14.23 24.26 -16.69
C GLU A 44 14.05 24.66 -15.23
N GLU A 45 13.35 23.83 -14.45
CA GLU A 45 13.14 24.08 -13.03
C GLU A 45 14.47 23.96 -12.27
N PHE A 46 15.28 22.94 -12.59
CA PHE A 46 16.61 22.78 -12.01
C PHE A 46 17.53 23.95 -12.37
N SER A 47 17.46 24.49 -13.60
CA SER A 47 18.22 25.68 -13.99
C SER A 47 17.81 26.94 -13.23
N ARG A 48 16.50 27.16 -13.05
CA ARG A 48 15.98 28.28 -12.25
C ARG A 48 16.40 28.20 -10.79
N LEU A 49 16.37 27.00 -10.21
CA LEU A 49 16.70 26.80 -8.79
C LEU A 49 18.21 26.84 -8.55
N SER A 50 19.00 26.16 -9.37
CA SER A 50 20.46 26.10 -9.21
C SER A 50 21.17 27.39 -9.63
N GLY A 51 20.52 28.25 -10.42
CA GLY A 51 21.15 29.40 -11.05
C GLY A 51 22.23 29.03 -12.07
N LEU A 52 22.34 27.74 -12.43
CA LEU A 52 23.31 27.27 -13.42
C LEU A 52 22.72 27.33 -14.84
N PRO A 53 23.54 27.71 -15.84
CA PRO A 53 23.11 27.65 -17.23
C PRO A 53 22.81 26.20 -17.63
N LYS A 54 21.80 26.02 -18.49
CA LYS A 54 21.35 24.69 -18.98
C LYS A 54 22.52 23.85 -19.52
N GLU A 55 23.47 24.48 -20.20
CA GLU A 55 24.70 23.87 -20.71
C GLU A 55 25.52 23.19 -19.61
N ARG A 56 25.74 23.89 -18.49
CA ARG A 56 26.51 23.37 -17.37
C ARG A 56 25.80 22.22 -16.68
N ILE A 57 24.47 22.22 -16.67
CA ILE A 57 23.67 21.12 -16.13
C ILE A 57 23.82 19.88 -17.02
N LEU A 58 23.77 20.04 -18.35
CA LEU A 58 24.01 18.96 -19.30
C LEU A 58 25.43 18.40 -19.17
N GLU A 59 26.44 19.25 -18.96
CA GLU A 59 27.80 18.78 -18.67
C GLU A 59 27.86 17.94 -17.39
N LEU A 60 27.18 18.36 -16.32
CA LEU A 60 27.16 17.62 -15.06
C LEU A 60 26.42 16.27 -15.16
N VAL A 61 25.40 16.21 -16.02
CA VAL A 61 24.71 14.98 -16.40
C VAL A 61 25.65 14.07 -17.20
N ASN A 62 26.34 14.60 -18.22
CA ASN A 62 27.28 13.84 -19.05
C ASN A 62 28.49 13.33 -18.25
N LEU A 63 28.94 14.09 -17.25
CA LEU A 63 30.01 13.69 -16.32
C LEU A 63 29.54 12.64 -15.29
N GLY A 64 28.27 12.24 -15.29
CA GLY A 64 27.71 11.27 -14.35
C GLY A 64 27.59 11.76 -12.91
N LYS A 65 27.75 13.08 -12.67
CA LYS A 65 27.65 13.67 -11.32
C LYS A 65 26.22 13.92 -10.88
N ILE A 66 25.31 14.02 -11.85
CA ILE A 66 23.87 14.22 -11.63
C ILE A 66 23.14 13.08 -12.32
N LYS A 67 22.34 12.32 -11.55
CA LYS A 67 21.44 11.32 -12.13
C LYS A 67 20.35 12.03 -12.95
N SER A 68 20.20 11.62 -14.20
CA SER A 68 19.13 12.11 -15.08
C SER A 68 18.32 10.94 -15.62
N LYS A 69 17.03 11.16 -15.80
CA LYS A 69 16.10 10.22 -16.44
C LYS A 69 15.38 10.94 -17.57
N ILE A 70 15.32 10.30 -18.74
CA ILE A 70 14.48 10.80 -19.84
C ILE A 70 13.13 10.12 -19.70
N SER A 71 12.06 10.90 -19.51
CA SER A 71 10.69 10.40 -19.49
C SER A 71 9.81 11.34 -20.32
N SER A 72 9.01 10.77 -21.23
CA SER A 72 8.06 11.52 -22.06
C SER A 72 8.67 12.72 -22.81
N ASN A 73 9.83 12.53 -23.44
CA ASN A 73 10.57 13.54 -24.20
C ASN A 73 11.08 14.74 -23.37
N LYS A 74 11.14 14.61 -22.04
CA LYS A 74 11.67 15.61 -21.13
C LYS A 74 12.81 15.05 -20.29
N LEU A 75 13.85 15.85 -20.09
CA LEU A 75 14.99 15.51 -19.24
C LEU A 75 14.65 15.85 -17.79
N LEU A 76 14.57 14.83 -16.96
CA LEU A 76 14.35 14.92 -15.52
C LEU A 76 15.68 14.72 -14.79
N ILE A 77 15.91 15.53 -13.77
CA ILE A 77 17.13 15.56 -12.97
C ILE A 77 16.77 15.22 -11.53
N ASP A 78 17.51 14.30 -10.94
CA ASP A 78 17.40 14.02 -9.51
C ASP A 78 17.95 15.20 -8.68
N ALA A 79 17.07 15.90 -7.98
CA ALA A 79 17.40 17.04 -7.13
C ALA A 79 18.31 16.65 -5.95
N SER A 80 18.20 15.41 -5.46
CA SER A 80 19.05 14.92 -4.38
C SER A 80 20.50 14.77 -4.86
N SER A 81 20.68 14.17 -6.05
CA SER A 81 21.98 14.10 -6.73
C SER A 81 22.49 15.49 -7.13
N GLY A 82 21.61 16.39 -7.55
CA GLY A 82 21.94 17.78 -7.90
C GLY A 82 22.44 18.61 -6.71
N THR A 83 21.80 18.48 -5.54
CA THR A 83 22.23 19.15 -4.30
C THR A 83 23.61 18.65 -3.87
N ASN A 84 23.82 17.33 -3.90
CA ASN A 84 25.12 16.72 -3.58
C ASN A 84 26.23 17.18 -4.54
N ALA A 85 25.93 17.34 -5.83
CA ALA A 85 26.87 17.86 -6.80
C ALA A 85 27.22 19.34 -6.55
N LEU A 86 26.25 20.16 -6.11
CA LEU A 86 26.48 21.55 -5.71
C LEU A 86 27.31 21.65 -4.43
N ILE A 87 27.02 20.84 -3.41
CA ILE A 87 27.80 20.77 -2.16
C ILE A 87 29.26 20.42 -2.45
N LYS A 88 29.51 19.36 -3.23
CA LYS A 88 30.89 18.97 -3.63
C LYS A 88 31.61 20.05 -4.42
N LYS A 89 30.90 20.85 -5.23
CA LYS A 89 31.50 22.00 -5.93
C LYS A 89 31.91 23.09 -4.95
N VAL A 90 31.06 23.38 -3.95
CA VAL A 90 31.38 24.35 -2.89
C VAL A 90 32.55 23.85 -2.07
N GLU A 91 32.56 22.60 -1.62
CA GLU A 91 33.69 21.99 -0.90
C GLU A 91 34.99 22.07 -1.71
N ASN A 92 34.97 21.63 -2.97
CA ASN A 92 36.15 21.70 -3.83
C ASN A 92 36.60 23.14 -4.08
N SER A 93 35.67 24.09 -4.20
CA SER A 93 35.98 25.50 -4.35
C SER A 93 36.59 26.07 -3.05
N LEU A 94 36.04 25.73 -1.88
CA LEU A 94 36.57 26.12 -0.58
C LEU A 94 38.01 25.60 -0.40
N ILE A 95 38.25 24.32 -0.73
CA ILE A 95 39.58 23.69 -0.67
C ILE A 95 40.56 24.33 -1.67
N SER A 96 40.09 24.57 -2.90
CA SER A 96 40.92 25.20 -3.95
C SER A 96 41.22 26.67 -3.67
N MET A 97 40.40 27.34 -2.85
CA MET A 97 40.55 28.74 -2.49
C MET A 97 41.42 28.93 -1.25
N ASP A 98 41.37 28.00 -0.29
CA ASP A 98 42.29 27.95 0.85
C ASP A 98 43.75 27.80 0.38
N MET A 99 43.98 27.02 -0.69
CA MET A 99 45.30 26.86 -1.31
C MET A 99 45.78 28.08 -2.11
N ASN A 100 44.88 28.98 -2.54
CA ASN A 100 45.18 30.09 -3.45
C ASN A 100 45.10 31.48 -2.80
N GLY A 101 44.82 31.58 -1.49
CA GLY A 101 44.80 32.84 -0.74
C GLY A 101 43.82 33.90 -1.24
N ARG A 102 42.85 33.53 -2.09
CA ARG A 102 41.82 34.46 -2.60
C ARG A 102 40.64 34.44 -1.64
N SER A 103 40.38 35.61 -1.02
CA SER A 103 39.21 35.83 -0.16
C SER A 103 37.92 35.54 -0.94
N LEU A 104 37.06 34.69 -0.37
CA LEU A 104 35.72 34.43 -0.89
C LEU A 104 34.93 35.73 -0.90
N GLU A 105 34.30 36.06 -2.02
CA GLU A 105 33.26 37.08 -2.03
C GLU A 105 32.08 36.53 -1.20
N PRO A 106 31.73 37.14 -0.04
CA PRO A 106 30.70 36.61 0.86
C PRO A 106 29.35 36.36 0.15
N VAL A 107 29.10 37.16 -0.89
CA VAL A 107 27.91 37.10 -1.76
C VAL A 107 27.77 35.76 -2.47
N PHE A 108 28.87 35.12 -2.89
CA PHE A 108 28.81 33.83 -3.60
C PHE A 108 28.47 32.67 -2.63
N VAL A 109 29.02 32.71 -1.42
CA VAL A 109 28.74 31.72 -0.38
C VAL A 109 27.29 31.82 0.07
N GLU A 110 26.81 33.03 0.35
CA GLU A 110 25.43 33.27 0.76
C GLU A 110 24.43 32.83 -0.32
N LYS A 111 24.67 33.18 -1.59
CA LYS A 111 23.82 32.72 -2.71
C LYS A 111 23.80 31.20 -2.83
N THR A 112 24.96 30.55 -2.71
CA THR A 112 25.01 29.09 -2.86
C THR A 112 24.38 28.37 -1.67
N ILE A 113 24.56 28.87 -0.45
CA ILE A 113 23.90 28.36 0.76
C ILE A 113 22.37 28.54 0.63
N ASN A 114 21.90 29.71 0.22
CA ASN A 114 20.46 29.95 0.01
C ASN A 114 19.88 29.01 -1.07
N THR A 115 20.61 28.77 -2.17
CA THR A 115 20.20 27.78 -3.17
C THR A 115 20.13 26.36 -2.62
N ILE A 116 21.11 25.95 -1.82
CA ILE A 116 21.14 24.61 -1.19
C ILE A 116 19.96 24.46 -0.21
N LEU A 117 19.71 25.47 0.63
CA LEU A 117 18.58 25.49 1.56
C LEU A 117 17.25 25.40 0.81
N ASN A 118 17.07 26.21 -0.24
CA ASN A 118 15.86 26.17 -1.07
C ASN A 118 15.63 24.79 -1.73
N LEU A 119 16.70 24.14 -2.23
CA LEU A 119 16.56 22.78 -2.80
C LEU A 119 16.24 21.76 -1.71
N HIS A 120 16.89 21.85 -0.55
CA HIS A 120 16.68 20.95 0.57
C HIS A 120 15.24 21.06 1.11
N ASP A 121 14.72 22.28 1.28
CA ASP A 121 13.34 22.52 1.70
C ASP A 121 12.34 21.97 0.69
N LYS A 122 12.60 22.10 -0.62
CA LYS A 122 11.78 21.44 -1.66
C LYS A 122 11.82 19.92 -1.57
N VAL A 123 13.01 19.33 -1.37
CA VAL A 123 13.16 17.87 -1.22
C VAL A 123 12.46 17.38 0.05
N ILE A 124 12.53 18.13 1.15
CA ILE A 124 11.77 17.84 2.37
C ILE A 124 10.27 17.93 2.10
N GLY A 125 9.79 19.02 1.48
CA GLY A 125 8.38 19.20 1.18
C GLY A 125 7.81 18.07 0.32
N ALA A 126 8.54 17.66 -0.73
CA ALA A 126 8.14 16.52 -1.57
C ALA A 126 8.14 15.20 -0.79
N LYS A 127 9.10 14.98 0.10
CA LYS A 127 9.13 13.81 0.99
C LYS A 127 7.96 13.81 1.96
N ASP A 128 7.65 14.94 2.58
CA ASP A 128 6.54 15.08 3.53
C ASP A 128 5.19 14.88 2.83
N GLU A 129 5.02 15.44 1.63
CA GLU A 129 3.83 15.22 0.80
C GLU A 129 3.65 13.74 0.48
N THR A 130 4.73 13.07 0.07
CA THR A 130 4.68 11.64 -0.27
C THR A 130 4.45 10.77 0.95
N ILE A 131 5.08 11.08 2.08
CA ILE A 131 4.83 10.41 3.35
C ILE A 131 3.38 10.61 3.77
N SER A 132 2.83 11.82 3.61
CA SER A 132 1.42 12.10 3.90
C SER A 132 0.49 11.34 2.95
N ALA A 133 0.81 11.25 1.66
CA ALA A 133 0.06 10.48 0.68
C ALA A 133 0.05 8.99 1.06
N PHE A 134 1.20 8.41 1.36
CA PHE A 134 1.30 7.02 1.81
C PHE A 134 0.59 6.79 3.15
N LYS A 135 0.65 7.73 4.09
CA LYS A 135 -0.10 7.63 5.36
C LYS A 135 -1.60 7.65 5.13
N ASN A 136 -2.09 8.56 4.28
CA ASN A 136 -3.50 8.67 3.93
C ASN A 136 -3.98 7.42 3.18
N GLU A 137 -3.19 6.90 2.25
CA GLU A 137 -3.48 5.65 1.54
C GLU A 137 -3.52 4.47 2.51
N ASN A 138 -2.53 4.33 3.41
CA ASN A 138 -2.55 3.29 4.43
C ASN A 138 -3.74 3.41 5.38
N MET A 139 -4.16 4.62 5.73
CA MET A 139 -5.36 4.85 6.54
C MET A 139 -6.62 4.45 5.76
N PHE A 140 -6.73 4.86 4.50
CA PHE A 140 -7.82 4.47 3.60
C PHE A 140 -7.92 2.94 3.46
N LEU A 141 -6.78 2.26 3.28
CA LEU A 141 -6.74 0.79 3.22
C LEU A 141 -7.16 0.14 4.53
N LYS A 142 -6.76 0.70 5.68
CA LYS A 142 -7.22 0.22 7.00
C LYS A 142 -8.72 0.41 7.18
N ASP A 143 -9.26 1.55 6.80
CA ASP A 143 -10.70 1.83 6.89
C ASP A 143 -11.50 0.91 5.94
N ALA A 144 -10.99 0.70 4.72
CA ALA A 144 -11.59 -0.24 3.76
C ALA A 144 -11.56 -1.69 4.28
N LEU A 145 -10.47 -2.11 4.94
CA LEU A 145 -10.36 -3.44 5.56
C LEU A 145 -11.39 -3.61 6.68
N ILE A 146 -11.51 -2.62 7.58
CA ILE A 146 -12.50 -2.64 8.66
C ILE A 146 -13.91 -2.71 8.08
N SER A 147 -14.23 -1.88 7.08
CA SER A 147 -15.53 -1.90 6.42
C SER A 147 -15.82 -3.26 5.77
N MET A 148 -14.83 -3.88 5.13
CA MET A 148 -14.99 -5.22 4.56
C MET A 148 -15.21 -6.26 5.65
N GLN A 149 -14.54 -6.16 6.79
CA GLN A 149 -14.75 -7.04 7.94
C GLN A 149 -16.16 -6.90 8.50
N GLU A 150 -16.69 -5.69 8.63
CA GLU A 150 -18.06 -5.46 9.07
C GLU A 150 -19.08 -6.13 8.13
N VAL A 151 -18.90 -5.99 6.82
CA VAL A 151 -19.73 -6.67 5.81
C VAL A 151 -19.62 -8.19 5.93
N TYR A 152 -18.42 -8.74 6.13
CA TYR A 152 -18.24 -10.17 6.35
C TYR A 152 -18.95 -10.67 7.63
N GLU A 153 -18.94 -9.89 8.70
CA GLU A 153 -19.65 -10.24 9.93
C GLU A 153 -21.18 -10.19 9.76
N GLU A 154 -21.69 -9.23 9.00
CA GLU A 154 -23.10 -9.12 8.63
C GLU A 154 -23.54 -10.29 7.73
N ASP A 155 -22.75 -10.62 6.71
CA ASP A 155 -22.97 -11.77 5.83
C ASP A 155 -22.97 -13.07 6.63
N LYS A 156 -22.05 -13.24 7.58
CA LYS A 156 -22.01 -14.42 8.46
C LYS A 156 -23.30 -14.56 9.27
N LYS A 157 -23.78 -13.46 9.88
CA LYS A 157 -25.06 -13.47 10.63
C LYS A 157 -26.24 -13.82 9.72
N THR A 158 -26.25 -13.27 8.50
CA THR A 158 -27.30 -13.56 7.51
C THR A 158 -27.28 -15.03 7.09
N ILE A 159 -26.10 -15.61 6.86
CA ILE A 159 -25.94 -17.04 6.56
C ILE A 159 -26.45 -17.91 7.70
N ASP A 160 -26.15 -17.57 8.95
CA ASP A 160 -26.62 -18.33 10.11
C ASP A 160 -28.15 -18.25 10.26
N LEU A 161 -28.75 -17.08 10.03
CA LEU A 161 -30.21 -16.94 9.99
C LEU A 161 -30.84 -17.79 8.88
N LEU A 162 -30.27 -17.76 7.66
CA LEU A 162 -30.75 -18.56 6.54
C LEU A 162 -30.62 -20.08 6.81
N ARG A 163 -29.58 -20.50 7.54
CA ARG A 163 -29.43 -21.89 7.97
C ARG A 163 -30.52 -22.30 8.95
N ASP A 164 -30.88 -21.43 9.88
CA ASP A 164 -31.95 -21.68 10.84
C ASP A 164 -33.33 -21.76 10.15
N GLU A 165 -33.63 -20.84 9.23
CA GLU A 165 -34.85 -20.90 8.41
C GLU A 165 -34.91 -22.19 7.57
N LEU A 166 -33.78 -22.58 6.97
CA LEU A 166 -33.69 -23.82 6.20
C LEU A 166 -33.92 -25.06 7.08
N ASN A 167 -33.43 -25.06 8.32
CA ASN A 167 -33.68 -26.12 9.29
C ASN A 167 -35.17 -26.19 9.67
N GLN A 168 -35.81 -25.05 9.95
CA GLN A 168 -37.25 -25.00 10.23
C GLN A 168 -38.08 -25.52 9.05
N ALA A 169 -37.77 -25.08 7.83
CA ALA A 169 -38.43 -25.58 6.62
C ALA A 169 -38.25 -27.11 6.43
N ARG A 170 -37.06 -27.65 6.77
CA ARG A 170 -36.83 -29.10 6.77
C ARG A 170 -37.69 -29.82 7.81
N GLU A 171 -37.81 -29.28 9.01
CA GLU A 171 -38.66 -29.83 10.06
C GLU A 171 -40.15 -29.81 9.66
N GLU A 172 -40.62 -28.73 9.05
CA GLU A 172 -41.97 -28.62 8.51
C GLU A 172 -42.23 -29.64 7.40
N ILE A 173 -41.28 -29.82 6.47
CA ILE A 173 -41.37 -30.85 5.43
C ILE A 173 -41.43 -32.26 6.05
N GLU A 174 -40.59 -32.55 7.04
CA GLU A 174 -40.63 -33.83 7.75
C GLU A 174 -41.94 -34.02 8.53
N PHE A 175 -42.50 -32.96 9.12
CA PHE A 175 -43.81 -32.99 9.74
C PHE A 175 -44.93 -33.26 8.71
N MET A 176 -44.90 -32.60 7.56
CA MET A 176 -45.85 -32.85 6.46
C MET A 176 -45.73 -34.28 5.95
N LYS A 177 -44.53 -34.80 5.70
CA LYS A 177 -44.31 -36.20 5.30
C LYS A 177 -44.90 -37.18 6.31
N ARG A 178 -44.68 -36.94 7.62
CA ARG A 178 -45.29 -37.75 8.70
C ARG A 178 -46.82 -37.68 8.66
N LYS A 179 -47.39 -36.48 8.50
CA LYS A 179 -48.84 -36.27 8.39
C LYS A 179 -49.43 -36.99 7.17
N TYR A 180 -48.81 -36.87 6.00
CA TYR A 180 -49.21 -37.59 4.78
C TYR A 180 -49.15 -39.10 4.97
N ARG A 181 -48.09 -39.63 5.58
CA ARG A 181 -47.96 -41.07 5.88
C ARG A 181 -49.08 -41.57 6.79
N LEU A 182 -49.42 -40.82 7.84
CA LEU A 182 -50.52 -41.16 8.75
C LEU A 182 -51.89 -41.12 8.06
N MET A 183 -52.15 -40.09 7.25
CA MET A 183 -53.40 -39.99 6.47
C MET A 183 -53.52 -41.14 5.47
N TRP A 184 -52.43 -41.45 4.76
CA TRP A 184 -52.41 -42.57 3.82
C TRP A 184 -52.61 -43.92 4.51
N GLY A 185 -52.02 -44.13 5.70
CA GLY A 185 -52.24 -45.30 6.52
C GLY A 185 -53.72 -45.47 6.92
N LYS A 186 -54.38 -44.39 7.37
CA LYS A 186 -55.82 -44.42 7.70
C LYS A 186 -56.71 -44.75 6.49
N VAL A 187 -56.37 -44.24 5.31
CA VAL A 187 -57.12 -44.54 4.08
C VAL A 187 -56.93 -46.02 3.68
N ALA A 188 -55.72 -46.56 3.80
CA ALA A 188 -55.45 -47.98 3.61
C ALA A 188 -56.25 -48.85 4.59
N ASP A 189 -56.26 -48.50 5.87
CA ASP A 189 -57.02 -49.21 6.91
C ASP A 189 -58.53 -49.19 6.62
N MET A 190 -59.11 -48.03 6.29
CA MET A 190 -60.54 -47.96 5.93
C MET A 190 -60.87 -48.79 4.68
N SER A 191 -59.99 -48.78 3.66
CA SER A 191 -60.19 -49.60 2.46
C SER A 191 -60.10 -51.10 2.75
N SER A 192 -59.37 -51.51 3.79
CA SER A 192 -59.28 -52.90 4.24
C SER A 192 -60.51 -53.33 5.05
N VAL A 193 -61.07 -52.41 5.86
CA VAL A 193 -62.28 -52.65 6.65
C VAL A 193 -63.52 -52.77 5.75
N ASN A 194 -63.62 -51.97 4.68
CA ASN A 194 -64.72 -52.05 3.72
C ASN A 194 -64.65 -53.27 2.77
N LYS A 195 -63.61 -54.12 2.86
CA LYS A 195 -63.47 -55.35 2.06
C LYS A 195 -63.77 -56.64 2.84
N LYS A 196 -64.22 -56.55 4.10
CA LYS A 196 -64.80 -57.67 4.87
C LYS A 196 -66.31 -57.51 4.97
#